data_AF-A0A7K4HBI2-F1
#
_entry.id   AF-A0A7K4HBI2-F1
#
_cell.length_a   1.000
_cell.length_b   1.000
_cell.length_c   1.000
_cell.angle_alpha   90.00
_cell.angle_beta   90.00
_cell.angle_gamma   90.00
#
_symmetry.space_group_name_H-M   'P 1'
#
loop_
_entity.id
_entity.type
_entity.pdbx_description
1 polymer ?
#
loop_
_entity_poly.entity_id
_entity_poly.type
_entity_poly.pdbx_seq_one_letter_code
_entity_poly.pdbx_strand_id
1 'polypeptide(L)'
;MAKKKAEPKEEENDIDDEDLFDDEEIESHYPDLSKDSKNGKEALSEDLLGDAEDDELEEDFEVDTGPELPDYKHLKLDMKKGANQNDYTLSVEGQSHGLCNIFVQHLLKTEGVNSAAYKITIINPPEIFIRLEDGYKIKKILFKAIETLRAEVTAVQKVFKKLT
;
A
#
# COMPACT_ATOMS: atom_id res chain seq x y z
N MET A 1 8.91 37.96 -65.08
CA MET A 1 10.00 36.96 -65.03
C MET A 1 10.32 36.76 -63.55
N ALA A 2 9.79 35.73 -62.91
CA ALA A 2 10.30 34.35 -62.85
C ALA A 2 11.45 34.17 -61.84
N LYS A 3 11.05 33.75 -60.62
CA LYS A 3 11.67 32.83 -59.63
C LYS A 3 13.20 32.73 -59.52
N LYS A 4 13.71 32.81 -58.28
CA LYS A 4 14.16 31.62 -57.53
C LYS A 4 14.26 31.91 -56.03
N LYS A 5 13.55 31.10 -55.24
CA LYS A 5 13.74 30.93 -53.79
C LYS A 5 15.06 30.18 -53.57
N ALA A 6 15.84 30.59 -52.58
CA ALA A 6 16.93 29.80 -52.03
C ALA A 6 16.40 28.97 -50.86
N GLU A 7 16.70 27.68 -50.87
CA GLU A 7 16.34 26.68 -49.88
C GLU A 7 17.16 26.84 -48.59
N PRO A 8 16.61 26.53 -47.41
CA PRO A 8 17.39 26.37 -46.19
C PRO A 8 18.07 25.00 -46.16
N LYS A 9 19.31 24.99 -45.69
CA LYS A 9 20.17 23.81 -45.53
C LYS A 9 19.59 22.80 -44.54
N GLU A 10 19.80 21.54 -44.88
CA GLU A 10 19.52 20.32 -44.11
C GLU A 10 20.27 20.34 -42.76
N GLU A 11 19.55 20.03 -41.68
CA GLU A 11 20.13 19.57 -40.42
C GLU A 11 20.22 18.04 -40.49
N GLU A 12 21.44 17.53 -40.52
CA GLU A 12 21.77 16.12 -40.27
C GLU A 12 21.43 15.80 -38.81
N ASN A 13 20.40 14.99 -38.59
CA ASN A 13 20.21 14.22 -37.36
C ASN A 13 20.18 12.74 -37.77
N ASP A 14 21.37 12.18 -38.01
CA ASP A 14 21.60 10.74 -37.96
C ASP A 14 21.52 10.32 -36.49
N ILE A 15 20.31 9.97 -36.05
CA ILE A 15 20.10 9.16 -34.86
C ILE A 15 19.95 7.74 -35.40
N ASP A 16 21.04 6.99 -35.34
CA ASP A 16 21.08 5.54 -35.54
C ASP A 16 20.05 4.88 -34.60
N ASP A 17 18.89 4.54 -35.18
CA ASP A 17 17.99 3.49 -34.70
C ASP A 17 18.62 2.13 -35.01
N GLU A 18 19.75 1.81 -34.37
CA GLU A 18 20.36 0.47 -34.41
C GLU A 18 20.38 -0.16 -32.99
N ASP A 19 19.53 -1.17 -32.83
CA ASP A 19 19.70 -2.36 -31.98
C ASP A 19 20.11 -2.20 -30.50
N LEU A 20 19.12 -1.94 -29.64
CA LEU A 20 19.19 -2.27 -28.21
C LEU A 20 18.26 -3.42 -27.79
N PHE A 21 17.74 -4.18 -28.77
CA PHE A 21 16.99 -5.43 -28.56
C PHE A 21 17.72 -6.62 -29.20
N ASP A 22 19.05 -6.64 -29.07
CA ASP A 22 19.89 -7.74 -29.54
C ASP A 22 19.91 -8.86 -28.48
N ASP A 23 19.12 -9.90 -28.76
CA ASP A 23 19.42 -11.31 -28.54
C ASP A 23 19.99 -11.78 -27.18
N GLU A 24 19.19 -11.63 -26.11
CA GLU A 24 19.20 -12.65 -25.04
C GLU A 24 17.88 -13.44 -25.07
N GLU A 25 17.90 -14.54 -25.82
CA GLU A 25 16.93 -15.63 -25.76
C GLU A 25 16.76 -16.12 -24.31
N ILE A 26 15.75 -15.61 -23.61
CA ILE A 26 15.33 -16.20 -22.32
C ILE A 26 14.70 -17.56 -22.64
N GLU A 27 15.52 -18.60 -22.59
CA GLU A 27 15.12 -20.01 -22.68
C GLU A 27 14.28 -20.35 -21.44
N SER A 28 12.99 -20.02 -21.49
CA SER A 28 12.02 -20.29 -20.42
C SER A 28 11.72 -21.79 -20.34
N HIS A 29 12.53 -22.50 -19.57
CA HIS A 29 12.25 -23.88 -19.18
C HIS A 29 11.08 -23.89 -18.17
N TYR A 30 9.84 -23.93 -18.68
CA TYR A 30 8.67 -24.18 -17.86
C TYR A 30 8.65 -25.67 -17.44
N PRO A 31 8.47 -25.99 -16.14
CA PRO A 31 8.28 -27.36 -15.71
C PRO A 31 6.94 -27.90 -16.23
N ASP A 32 7.02 -28.99 -16.99
CA ASP A 32 5.89 -29.67 -17.62
C ASP A 32 5.09 -30.47 -16.56
N LEU A 33 3.89 -30.00 -16.20
CA LEU A 33 3.00 -30.63 -15.20
C LEU A 33 2.15 -31.77 -15.78
N SER A 34 2.49 -32.29 -16.95
CA SER A 34 1.71 -33.31 -17.64
C SER A 34 2.27 -34.73 -17.43
N LYS A 35 2.28 -35.23 -16.19
CA LYS A 35 2.20 -36.67 -15.82
C LYS A 35 2.26 -36.87 -14.31
N ASP A 36 1.11 -36.83 -13.65
CA ASP A 36 0.77 -37.82 -12.62
C ASP A 36 -0.75 -37.84 -12.43
N SER A 37 -1.41 -38.48 -13.39
CA SER A 37 -2.77 -39.00 -13.22
C SER A 37 -2.66 -40.50 -13.00
N LYS A 38 -2.82 -40.94 -11.75
CA LYS A 38 -3.52 -42.21 -11.44
C LYS A 38 -3.89 -42.34 -9.97
N ASN A 39 -5.16 -42.73 -9.81
CA ASN A 39 -5.83 -43.35 -8.67
C ASN A 39 -6.44 -42.46 -7.58
N GLY A 40 -7.76 -42.58 -7.45
CA GLY A 40 -8.50 -42.24 -6.24
C GLY A 40 -9.92 -41.70 -6.47
N LYS A 41 -10.80 -42.45 -7.12
CA LYS A 41 -12.26 -42.21 -7.06
C LYS A 41 -12.80 -42.71 -5.73
N GLU A 42 -13.55 -41.89 -5.00
CA GLU A 42 -14.70 -42.22 -4.14
C GLU A 42 -15.35 -40.87 -3.78
N ALA A 43 -16.41 -40.44 -4.47
CA ALA A 43 -17.82 -40.75 -4.25
C ALA A 43 -18.38 -40.20 -2.92
N LEU A 44 -19.16 -39.13 -3.08
CA LEU A 44 -20.22 -38.53 -2.24
C LEU A 44 -20.53 -39.17 -0.87
N SER A 45 -20.63 -38.31 0.14
CA SER A 45 -21.82 -38.24 1.00
C SER A 45 -22.11 -36.80 1.43
N GLU A 46 -23.25 -36.33 0.98
CA GLU A 46 -23.98 -35.11 1.28
C GLU A 46 -24.85 -35.38 2.52
N ASP A 47 -24.62 -34.70 3.65
CA ASP A 47 -25.60 -34.23 4.64
C ASP A 47 -24.93 -33.93 5.99
N LEU A 48 -24.97 -32.66 6.42
CA LEU A 48 -25.52 -32.23 7.73
C LEU A 48 -25.27 -30.73 7.92
N LEU A 49 -26.24 -29.95 7.44
CA LEU A 49 -26.56 -28.63 7.99
C LEU A 49 -26.91 -28.80 9.47
N GLY A 50 -26.15 -28.15 10.35
CA GLY A 50 -26.37 -28.16 11.79
C GLY A 50 -25.92 -26.83 12.39
N ASP A 51 -26.92 -25.97 12.60
CA ASP A 51 -27.00 -24.84 13.53
C ASP A 51 -25.84 -23.85 13.59
N ALA A 52 -26.08 -22.74 12.92
CA ALA A 52 -25.49 -21.45 13.20
C ALA A 52 -26.16 -20.84 14.44
N GLU A 53 -25.45 -20.87 15.57
CA GLU A 53 -25.56 -19.86 16.63
C GLU A 53 -24.13 -19.54 17.08
N ASP A 54 -23.39 -18.90 16.18
CA ASP A 54 -22.22 -18.10 16.54
C ASP A 54 -22.78 -16.80 17.11
N ASP A 55 -23.07 -16.82 18.43
CA ASP A 55 -23.31 -15.61 19.21
C ASP A 55 -22.01 -14.77 19.16
N GLU A 56 -21.83 -14.06 18.05
CA GLU A 56 -20.98 -12.89 17.92
C GLU A 56 -21.45 -11.91 18.99
N LEU A 57 -20.82 -12.01 20.17
CA LEU A 57 -20.75 -10.92 21.13
C LEU A 57 -20.01 -9.77 20.43
N GLU A 58 -20.76 -9.01 19.62
CA GLU A 58 -20.46 -7.64 19.29
C GLU A 58 -20.39 -6.89 20.63
N GLU A 59 -19.21 -6.91 21.26
CA GLU A 59 -18.81 -5.85 22.19
C GLU A 59 -18.77 -4.55 21.36
N ASP A 60 -19.96 -3.97 21.26
CA ASP A 60 -20.24 -2.61 20.88
C ASP A 60 -19.46 -1.72 21.86
N PHE A 61 -18.17 -1.50 21.56
CA PHE A 61 -17.41 -0.45 22.21
C PHE A 61 -18.13 0.84 21.83
N GLU A 62 -18.98 1.33 22.73
CA GLU A 62 -19.46 2.70 22.76
C GLU A 62 -18.27 3.60 22.42
N VAL A 63 -18.26 4.10 21.18
CA VAL A 63 -17.34 5.15 20.79
C VAL A 63 -17.87 6.37 21.51
N ASP A 64 -17.40 6.55 22.74
CA ASP A 64 -17.52 7.78 23.49
C ASP A 64 -17.17 8.89 22.49
N THR A 65 -18.18 9.64 22.05
CA THR A 65 -18.04 10.78 21.15
C THR A 65 -17.33 11.85 21.95
N GLY A 66 -16.03 11.66 22.08
CA GLY A 66 -15.10 12.65 22.61
C GLY A 66 -15.20 13.94 21.81
N PRO A 67 -14.57 15.01 22.31
CA PRO A 67 -14.71 16.36 21.78
C PRO A 67 -14.57 16.38 20.26
N GLU A 68 -15.45 17.13 19.59
CA GLU A 68 -15.45 17.31 18.13
C GLU A 68 -14.02 17.39 17.62
N LEU A 69 -13.63 16.37 16.85
CA LEU A 69 -12.27 16.26 16.33
C LEU A 69 -11.99 17.52 15.51
N PRO A 70 -10.81 18.15 15.65
CA PRO A 70 -10.47 19.32 14.88
C PRO A 70 -10.58 18.99 13.39
N ASP A 71 -11.39 19.76 12.66
CA ASP A 71 -11.46 19.63 11.22
C ASP A 71 -10.16 20.17 10.60
N TYR A 72 -9.43 19.29 9.91
CA TYR A 72 -8.18 19.62 9.29
C TYR A 72 -8.42 19.97 7.82
N LYS A 73 -8.34 21.27 7.50
CA LYS A 73 -8.52 21.81 6.14
C LYS A 73 -7.73 21.08 5.03
N HIS A 74 -6.63 20.42 5.37
CA HIS A 74 -5.68 19.81 4.43
C HIS A 74 -5.41 18.32 4.69
N LEU A 75 -6.21 17.63 5.51
CA LEU A 75 -6.04 16.21 5.75
C LEU A 75 -7.37 15.50 5.60
N LYS A 76 -7.45 14.58 4.63
CA LYS A 76 -8.55 13.61 4.55
C LYS A 76 -7.98 12.20 4.63
N LEU A 77 -8.68 11.36 5.37
CA LEU A 77 -8.31 9.98 5.63
C LEU A 77 -9.48 9.09 5.26
N ASP A 78 -9.25 8.16 4.34
CA ASP A 78 -10.24 7.16 3.96
C ASP A 78 -9.65 5.77 4.17
N MET A 79 -10.35 4.90 4.89
CA MET A 79 -9.91 3.55 5.16
C MET A 79 -10.79 2.53 4.45
N LYS A 80 -10.15 1.63 3.70
CA LYS A 80 -10.78 0.53 2.98
C LYS A 80 -10.25 -0.79 3.54
N LYS A 81 -11.13 -1.79 3.68
CA LYS A 81 -10.71 -3.16 3.97
C LYS A 81 -10.24 -3.83 2.67
N GLY A 82 -9.15 -4.57 2.75
CA GLY A 82 -8.56 -5.34 1.66
C GLY A 82 -9.25 -6.69 1.46
N ALA A 83 -8.60 -7.57 0.69
CA ALA A 83 -9.12 -8.90 0.37
C ALA A 83 -9.17 -9.85 1.59
N ASN A 84 -8.28 -9.67 2.56
CA ASN A 84 -8.23 -10.45 3.79
C ASN A 84 -8.78 -9.64 4.96
N GLN A 85 -9.29 -10.31 6.00
CA GLN A 85 -9.83 -9.64 7.21
C GLN A 85 -8.82 -8.73 7.92
N ASN A 86 -7.51 -9.01 7.76
CA ASN A 86 -6.42 -8.28 8.39
C ASN A 86 -5.70 -7.30 7.44
N ASP A 87 -6.16 -7.18 6.19
CA ASP A 87 -5.58 -6.27 5.20
C ASP A 87 -6.37 -4.96 5.18
N TYR A 88 -5.66 -3.85 5.31
CA TYR A 88 -6.23 -2.51 5.33
C TYR A 88 -5.49 -1.60 4.36
N THR A 89 -6.24 -0.73 3.70
CA THR A 89 -5.70 0.33 2.84
C THR A 89 -6.18 1.67 3.36
N LEU A 90 -5.25 2.54 3.73
CA LEU A 90 -5.50 3.90 4.19
C LEU A 90 -5.08 4.89 3.11
N SER A 91 -6.03 5.60 2.52
CA SER A 91 -5.78 6.71 1.60
C SER A 91 -5.58 7.99 2.42
N VAL A 92 -4.49 8.71 2.15
CA VAL A 92 -4.09 9.92 2.87
C VAL A 92 -4.01 11.08 1.87
N GLU A 93 -5.01 11.96 1.87
CA GLU A 93 -5.04 13.13 1.00
C GLU A 93 -4.38 14.35 1.68
N GLY A 94 -3.63 15.13 0.91
CA GLY A 94 -3.06 16.40 1.35
C GLY A 94 -1.79 16.30 2.19
N GLN A 95 -1.15 15.12 2.24
CA GLN A 95 0.10 14.89 2.96
C GLN A 95 1.27 14.61 2.02
N SER A 96 2.48 14.91 2.52
CA SER A 96 3.72 14.71 1.77
C SER A 96 4.19 13.26 1.78
N HIS A 97 4.99 12.90 0.77
CA HIS A 97 5.72 11.64 0.72
C HIS A 97 6.57 11.40 1.97
N GLY A 98 7.20 12.45 2.50
CA GLY A 98 8.04 12.38 3.69
C GLY A 98 7.25 11.88 4.91
N LEU A 99 6.05 12.41 5.13
CA LEU A 99 5.20 11.95 6.23
C LEU A 99 4.79 10.49 6.06
N CYS A 100 4.33 10.11 4.86
CA CYS A 100 3.88 8.74 4.59
C CYS A 100 5.00 7.72 4.84
N ASN A 101 6.21 8.02 4.35
CA ASN A 101 7.36 7.15 4.55
C ASN A 101 7.74 6.99 6.02
N ILE A 102 7.85 8.10 6.77
CA ILE A 102 8.15 8.05 8.20
C ILE A 102 7.06 7.28 8.94
N PHE A 103 5.79 7.55 8.65
CA PHE A 103 4.68 6.88 9.29
C PHE A 103 4.69 5.35 9.05
N VAL A 104 4.98 4.91 7.82
CA VAL A 104 5.15 3.48 7.51
C VAL A 104 6.31 2.86 8.30
N GLN A 105 7.42 3.57 8.48
CA GLN A 105 8.52 3.07 9.32
C GLN A 105 8.10 2.89 10.78
N HIS A 106 7.24 3.75 11.31
CA HIS A 106 6.67 3.58 12.66
C HIS A 106 5.67 2.42 12.72
N LEU A 107 4.86 2.22 11.68
CA LEU A 107 3.94 1.08 11.59
C LEU A 107 4.70 -0.24 11.59
N LEU A 108 5.77 -0.36 10.79
CA LEU A 108 6.61 -1.57 10.73
C LEU A 108 7.30 -1.90 12.06
N LYS A 109 7.52 -0.90 12.92
CA LYS A 109 8.09 -1.09 14.27
C LYS A 109 7.02 -1.39 15.32
N THR A 110 5.74 -1.25 14.99
CA THR A 110 4.64 -1.45 15.92
C THR A 110 4.28 -2.94 15.98
N GLU A 111 4.20 -3.49 17.19
CA GLU A 111 3.81 -4.88 17.42
C GLU A 111 2.43 -5.19 16.85
N GLY A 112 2.29 -6.33 16.15
CA GLY A 112 1.07 -6.75 15.48
C GLY A 112 0.92 -6.28 14.03
N VAL A 113 1.93 -5.59 13.47
CA VAL A 113 2.02 -5.28 12.04
C VAL A 113 2.94 -6.29 11.36
N ASN A 114 2.35 -7.13 10.51
CA ASN A 114 3.10 -8.09 9.71
C ASN A 114 3.82 -7.39 8.54
N SER A 115 3.11 -6.51 7.83
CA SER A 115 3.70 -5.70 6.77
C SER A 115 3.00 -4.36 6.63
N ALA A 116 3.77 -3.32 6.33
CA ALA A 116 3.24 -2.02 5.94
C ALA A 116 4.07 -1.44 4.80
N ALA A 117 3.39 -0.83 3.83
CA ALA A 117 4.00 -0.17 2.69
C ALA A 117 3.13 1.02 2.29
N TYR A 118 3.70 2.01 1.61
CA TYR A 118 2.91 3.04 0.95
C TYR A 118 3.20 3.08 -0.54
N LYS A 119 2.22 3.52 -1.29
CA LYS A 119 2.31 3.77 -2.72
C LYS A 119 1.88 5.21 -2.95
N ILE A 120 2.74 5.97 -3.62
CA ILE A 120 2.38 7.27 -4.15
C ILE A 120 2.26 7.15 -5.66
N THR A 121 1.25 7.81 -6.22
CA THR A 121 1.11 7.96 -7.68
C THR A 121 0.84 9.42 -8.01
N ILE A 122 0.99 9.79 -9.27
CA ILE A 122 0.71 11.17 -9.72
C ILE A 122 -0.80 11.46 -9.72
N ILE A 123 -1.63 10.43 -9.95
CA ILE A 123 -3.06 10.56 -10.20
C ILE A 123 -3.89 10.31 -8.94
N ASN A 124 -3.50 9.32 -8.12
CA ASN A 124 -4.21 8.94 -6.91
C ASN A 124 -3.50 9.46 -5.66
N PRO A 125 -4.26 9.79 -4.59
CA PRO A 125 -3.66 10.15 -3.31
C PRO A 125 -2.76 9.03 -2.77
N PRO A 126 -1.77 9.35 -1.93
CA PRO A 126 -0.96 8.35 -1.23
C PRO A 126 -1.82 7.29 -0.55
N GLU A 127 -1.51 6.03 -0.80
CA GLU A 127 -2.18 4.88 -0.18
C GLU A 127 -1.19 4.12 0.69
N ILE A 128 -1.60 3.78 1.90
CA ILE A 128 -0.82 3.00 2.86
C ILE A 128 -1.50 1.64 3.03
N PHE A 129 -0.79 0.59 2.67
CA PHE A 129 -1.21 -0.79 2.84
C PHE A 129 -0.67 -1.31 4.16
N ILE A 130 -1.54 -1.91 4.97
CA ILE A 130 -1.22 -2.42 6.30
C ILE A 130 -1.82 -3.82 6.41
N ARG A 131 -0.97 -4.79 6.71
CA ARG A 131 -1.37 -6.15 7.06
C ARG A 131 -1.08 -6.38 8.53
N LEU A 132 -2.12 -6.75 9.27
CA LEU A 132 -2.00 -7.06 10.69
C LEU A 132 -1.81 -8.56 10.93
N GLU A 133 -1.26 -8.87 12.09
CA GLU A 133 -1.31 -10.19 12.67
C GLU A 133 -2.69 -10.45 13.29
N ASP A 134 -3.03 -11.73 13.47
CA ASP A 134 -4.33 -12.13 14.03
C ASP A 134 -4.51 -11.60 15.46
N GLY A 135 -5.71 -11.10 15.76
CA GLY A 135 -6.07 -10.58 17.08
C GLY A 135 -5.73 -9.10 17.33
N TYR A 136 -5.04 -8.42 16.40
CA TYR A 136 -4.73 -6.99 16.54
C TYR A 136 -5.78 -6.09 15.87
N LYS A 137 -6.19 -5.01 16.56
CA LYS A 137 -7.15 -4.01 16.03
C LYS A 137 -6.41 -2.87 15.31
N ILE A 138 -6.74 -2.61 14.04
CA ILE A 138 -6.09 -1.56 13.22
C ILE A 138 -6.08 -0.17 13.88
N LYS A 139 -7.19 0.24 14.51
CA LYS A 139 -7.29 1.54 15.18
C LYS A 139 -6.25 1.67 16.31
N LYS A 140 -6.00 0.61 17.07
CA LYS A 140 -4.99 0.60 18.15
C LYS A 140 -3.57 0.70 17.59
N ILE A 141 -3.30 0.01 16.49
CA ILE A 141 -2.01 0.05 15.80
C ILE A 141 -1.71 1.44 15.25
N LEU A 142 -2.66 2.04 14.52
CA LEU A 142 -2.52 3.40 13.99
C LEU A 142 -2.27 4.41 15.11
N PHE A 143 -3.00 4.30 16.21
CA PHE A 143 -2.84 5.16 17.38
C PHE A 143 -1.45 4.99 18.04
N LYS A 144 -0.98 3.76 18.23
CA LYS A 144 0.36 3.50 18.77
C LYS A 144 1.45 4.07 17.86
N ALA A 145 1.33 3.85 16.54
CA ALA A 145 2.30 4.33 15.56
C ALA A 145 2.38 5.87 15.58
N ILE A 146 1.25 6.58 15.59
CA ILE A 146 1.27 8.05 15.61
C ILE A 146 1.81 8.61 16.93
N GLU A 147 1.51 7.98 18.07
CA GLU A 147 2.06 8.39 19.37
C GLU A 147 3.58 8.20 19.42
N THR A 148 4.10 7.11 18.84
CA THR A 148 5.56 6.91 18.75
C THR A 148 6.23 7.99 17.90
N LEU A 149 5.64 8.34 16.75
CA LEU A 149 6.13 9.42 15.90
C LEU A 149 6.09 10.76 16.64
N ARG A 150 4.99 11.05 17.34
CA ARG A 150 4.84 12.28 18.14
C ARG A 150 5.90 12.38 19.23
N ALA A 151 6.19 11.30 19.93
CA ALA A 151 7.22 11.25 20.95
C ALA A 151 8.61 11.56 20.36
N GLU A 152 8.93 10.99 19.20
CA GLU A 152 10.18 11.24 18.50
C GLU A 152 10.32 12.70 18.07
N VAL A 153 9.30 13.27 17.43
CA VAL A 153 9.27 14.69 17.04
C VAL A 153 9.45 15.60 18.26
N THR A 154 8.78 15.28 19.38
CA THR A 154 8.91 16.03 20.63
C THR A 154 10.33 15.95 21.20
N ALA A 155 10.97 14.78 21.13
CA ALA A 155 12.34 14.58 21.58
C ALA A 155 13.33 15.42 20.75
N VAL A 156 13.19 15.38 19.42
CA VAL A 156 13.99 16.18 18.49
C VAL A 156 13.80 17.68 18.75
N GLN A 157 12.55 18.13 18.91
CA GLN A 157 12.24 19.53 19.23
C GLN A 157 12.94 20.00 20.52
N LYS A 158 13.00 19.16 21.56
CA LYS A 158 13.72 19.47 22.81
C LYS A 158 15.23 19.59 22.59
N VAL A 159 15.81 18.79 21.71
CA VAL A 159 17.24 18.89 21.37
C VAL A 159 17.52 20.20 20.64
N PHE A 160 16.72 20.57 19.64
CA PHE A 160 16.90 21.83 18.91
C PHE A 160 16.70 23.07 19.79
N LYS A 161 15.77 23.03 20.74
CA LYS A 161 15.58 24.11 21.73
C LYS A 161 16.79 24.35 22.64
N LYS A 162 17.70 23.39 22.77
CA LYS A 162 18.95 23.58 23.53
C LYS A 162 20.06 24.24 22.69
N LEU A 163 19.92 24.22 21.37
CA LEU A 163 20.88 24.80 20.43
C LEU A 163 20.54 26.24 20.03
N THR A 164 19.32 26.69 20.36
CA THR A 164 18.83 28.06 20.12
C THR A 164 18.82 28.83 21.43
#